data_AF-A0A447PGZ9-F1
#
_entry.id   AF-A0A447PGZ9-F1
#
_cell.length_a   1.000
_cell.length_b   1.000
_cell.length_c   1.000
_cell.angle_alpha   90.00
_cell.angle_beta   90.00
_cell.angle_gamma   90.00
#
_symmetry.space_group_name_H-M   'P 1'
#
loop_
_entity.id
_entity.type
_entity.pdbx_description
1 polymer ?
#
loop_
_entity_poly.entity_id
_entity_poly.type
_entity_poly.pdbx_seq_one_letter_code
_entity_poly.pdbx_strand_id
1 'polypeptide(L)'
;MIYGSQVTTPDNMALMYQLYAYASDKPALKIVMQNWMQRSQNTLAQWFDAQTARALDAFIEGMTLHFVTDRTPLAREAILQMVKRIAGESLS
;
A
#
# COMPACT_ATOMS: atom_id res chain seq x y z
N MET A 1 2.03 15.38 -1.79
CA MET A 1 0.62 15.38 -2.23
C MET A 1 0.14 13.92 -2.19
N ILE A 2 -0.94 13.60 -1.47
CA ILE A 2 -1.45 12.22 -1.33
C ILE A 2 -2.51 12.01 -2.41
N TYR A 3 -2.19 11.23 -3.44
CA TYR A 3 -2.98 11.07 -4.68
C TYR A 3 -3.91 9.84 -4.69
N GLY A 4 -4.32 9.33 -3.52
CA GLY A 4 -4.98 8.01 -3.40
C GLY A 4 -6.04 7.72 -4.46
N SER A 5 -7.09 8.55 -4.54
CA SER A 5 -8.19 8.34 -5.49
C SER A 5 -7.86 8.58 -6.97
N GLN A 6 -6.77 9.30 -7.27
CA GLN A 6 -6.32 9.54 -8.66
C GLN A 6 -5.43 8.40 -9.17
N VAL A 7 -4.78 7.65 -8.26
CA VAL A 7 -3.93 6.52 -8.61
C VAL A 7 -4.72 5.21 -8.59
N THR A 8 -5.70 5.05 -7.69
CA THR A 8 -6.53 3.83 -7.60
C THR A 8 -7.75 3.85 -8.52
N THR A 9 -7.58 4.22 -9.78
CA THR A 9 -8.63 4.10 -10.80
C THR A 9 -8.83 2.61 -11.17
N PRO A 10 -10.00 2.22 -11.70
CA PRO A 10 -10.22 0.84 -12.16
C PRO A 10 -9.15 0.36 -13.15
N ASP A 11 -8.74 1.22 -14.08
CA ASP A 11 -7.71 0.91 -15.09
C ASP A 11 -6.33 0.68 -14.44
N ASN A 12 -5.91 1.57 -13.54
CA ASN A 12 -4.63 1.44 -12.85
C ASN A 12 -4.60 0.18 -11.96
N MET A 13 -5.72 -0.14 -11.32
CA MET A 13 -5.82 -1.36 -10.51
C MET A 13 -5.80 -2.61 -11.38
N ALA A 14 -6.47 -2.61 -12.54
CA ALA A 14 -6.38 -3.70 -13.50
C ALA A 14 -4.92 -3.94 -13.95
N LEU A 15 -4.17 -2.88 -14.24
CA LEU A 15 -2.74 -2.97 -14.57
C LEU A 15 -1.91 -3.50 -13.40
N MET A 16 -2.18 -3.06 -12.17
CA MET A 16 -1.53 -3.60 -10.97
C MET A 16 -1.76 -5.11 -10.84
N TYR A 17 -3.01 -5.57 -10.94
CA TYR A 17 -3.31 -7.00 -10.84
C TYR A 17 -2.62 -7.82 -11.93
N GLN A 18 -2.60 -7.32 -13.17
CA GLN A 18 -1.90 -7.95 -14.28
C GLN A 18 -0.39 -8.02 -14.04
N LEU A 19 0.22 -6.96 -13.51
CA LEU A 19 1.64 -6.95 -13.15
C LEU A 19 1.94 -8.00 -12.07
N TYR A 20 1.14 -8.08 -11.02
CA TYR A 20 1.31 -9.09 -9.96
C TYR A 20 1.18 -10.52 -10.51
N ALA A 21 0.13 -10.79 -11.30
CA ALA A 21 -0.08 -12.10 -11.91
C ALA A 21 1.01 -12.48 -12.92
N TYR A 22 1.53 -11.51 -13.68
CA TYR A 22 2.59 -11.76 -14.65
C TYR A 22 3.96 -11.95 -13.97
N ALA A 23 4.23 -11.19 -12.91
CA ALA A 23 5.48 -11.28 -12.15
C ALA A 23 5.54 -12.52 -11.26
N SER A 24 4.41 -13.07 -10.81
CA SER A 24 4.40 -14.26 -9.94
C SER A 24 5.03 -15.48 -10.60
N ASP A 25 4.93 -15.59 -11.92
CA ASP A 25 5.48 -16.71 -12.72
C ASP A 25 6.80 -16.36 -13.43
N LYS A 26 7.29 -15.12 -13.31
CA LYS A 26 8.55 -14.67 -13.94
C LYS A 26 9.55 -14.21 -12.89
N PRO A 27 10.50 -15.06 -12.47
CA PRO A 27 11.50 -14.72 -11.47
C PRO A 27 12.27 -13.42 -11.77
N ALA A 28 12.56 -13.17 -13.05
CA ALA A 28 13.23 -11.94 -13.50
C ALA A 28 12.42 -10.66 -13.21
N LEU A 29 11.10 -10.74 -13.03
CA LEU A 29 10.23 -9.60 -12.71
C LEU A 29 10.00 -9.44 -11.22
N LYS A 30 10.38 -10.43 -10.39
CA LYS A 30 10.36 -10.27 -8.92
C LYS A 30 11.23 -9.10 -8.48
N ILE A 31 12.33 -8.82 -9.17
CA ILE A 31 13.22 -7.70 -8.85
C ILE A 31 12.53 -6.35 -9.07
N VAL A 32 11.66 -6.24 -10.08
CA VAL A 32 10.90 -5.00 -10.35
C VAL A 32 9.91 -4.75 -9.21
N MET A 33 9.19 -5.78 -8.79
CA MET A 33 8.29 -5.72 -7.64
C MET A 33 9.01 -5.37 -6.34
N GLN A 34 10.15 -6.02 -6.08
CA GLN A 34 10.98 -5.74 -4.90
C GLN A 34 11.52 -4.31 -4.91
N ASN A 35 11.98 -3.81 -6.05
CA ASN A 35 12.47 -2.43 -6.18
C ASN A 35 11.35 -1.41 -5.95
N TRP A 36 10.12 -1.70 -6.38
CA TRP A 36 8.96 -0.87 -6.06
C TRP A 36 8.70 -0.85 -4.55
N MET A 37 8.55 -2.01 -3.91
CA MET A 37 8.34 -2.12 -2.45
C MET A 37 9.45 -1.43 -1.65
N GLN A 38 10.71 -1.53 -2.11
CA GLN A 38 11.83 -0.89 -1.44
C GLN A 38 11.74 0.63 -1.52
N ARG A 39 11.25 1.21 -2.63
CA ARG A 39 11.10 2.66 -2.77
C ARG A 39 10.05 3.25 -1.83
N SER A 40 8.90 2.58 -1.68
CA SER A 40 7.86 3.02 -0.74
C SER A 40 8.33 2.91 0.71
N GLN A 41 8.98 1.80 1.08
CA GLN A 41 9.57 1.60 2.41
C GLN A 41 10.67 2.61 2.71
N ASN A 42 11.59 2.87 1.78
CA ASN A 42 12.65 3.88 1.94
C ASN A 42 12.08 5.29 2.13
N THR A 43 10.93 5.58 1.52
CA THR A 43 10.23 6.85 1.72
C THR A 43 9.72 6.92 3.15
N LEU A 44 8.95 5.91 3.59
CA LEU A 44 8.38 5.86 4.94
C LEU A 44 9.45 5.82 6.05
N ALA A 45 10.59 5.18 5.78
CA ALA A 45 11.72 5.07 6.70
C ALA A 45 12.39 6.42 7.04
N GLN A 46 12.06 7.51 6.32
CA GLN A 46 12.50 8.85 6.69
C GLN A 46 11.81 9.38 7.96
N TRP A 47 10.67 8.79 8.34
CA TRP A 47 9.85 9.24 9.48
C TRP A 47 9.58 8.14 10.50
N PHE A 48 9.71 6.87 10.11
CA PHE A 48 9.37 5.71 10.93
C PHE A 48 10.56 4.75 11.01
N ASP A 49 10.64 3.98 12.11
CA ASP A 49 11.56 2.86 12.17
C ASP A 49 11.22 1.80 11.11
N ALA A 50 12.18 0.91 10.80
CA ALA A 50 12.04 -0.05 9.71
C ALA A 50 10.83 -0.98 9.84
N GLN A 51 10.44 -1.36 11.07
CA GLN A 51 9.30 -2.23 11.30
C GLN A 51 8.00 -1.48 11.03
N THR A 52 7.86 -0.27 11.56
CA THR A 52 6.69 0.59 11.35
C THR A 52 6.54 1.00 9.88
N ALA A 53 7.64 1.38 9.21
CA ALA A 53 7.63 1.71 7.79
C ALA A 53 7.13 0.53 6.93
N ARG A 54 7.58 -0.68 7.23
CA ARG A 54 7.13 -1.90 6.52
C ARG A 54 5.67 -2.24 6.82
N ALA A 55 5.21 -2.03 8.04
CA ALA A 55 3.80 -2.26 8.40
C ALA A 55 2.87 -1.26 7.70
N LEU A 56 3.25 0.02 7.65
CA LEU A 56 2.51 1.06 6.92
C LEU A 56 2.47 0.78 5.42
N ASP A 57 3.60 0.40 4.81
CA ASP A 57 3.69 0.01 3.40
C ASP A 57 2.71 -1.12 3.06
N ALA A 58 2.75 -2.21 3.84
CA ALA A 58 1.85 -3.35 3.65
C ALA A 58 0.37 -2.98 3.84
N PHE A 59 0.05 -2.11 4.81
CA PHE A 59 -1.32 -1.65 5.03
C PHE A 59 -1.84 -0.81 3.87
N ILE A 60 -1.04 0.13 3.36
CA ILE A 60 -1.41 0.98 2.22
C ILE A 60 -1.67 0.12 0.97
N GLU A 61 -0.78 -0.83 0.69
CA GLU A 61 -0.92 -1.75 -0.44
C GLU A 61 -2.18 -2.62 -0.30
N GLY A 62 -2.41 -3.22 0.87
CA GLY A 62 -3.59 -4.04 1.15
C GLY A 62 -4.89 -3.25 0.98
N MET A 63 -4.96 -2.05 1.54
CA MET A 63 -6.13 -1.18 1.39
C MET A 63 -6.38 -0.79 -0.07
N THR A 64 -5.32 -0.55 -0.84
CA THR A 64 -5.39 -0.24 -2.27
C THR A 64 -5.94 -1.42 -3.07
N LEU A 65 -5.42 -2.63 -2.83
CA LEU A 65 -5.89 -3.86 -3.49
C LEU A 65 -7.34 -4.17 -3.15
N HIS A 66 -7.79 -3.89 -1.93
CA HIS A 66 -9.18 -4.13 -1.53
C HIS A 66 -10.15 -3.07 -2.06
N PHE A 67 -9.73 -1.81 -2.16
CA PHE A 67 -10.61 -0.66 -2.43
C PHE A 67 -11.52 -0.84 -3.66
N VAL A 68 -11.00 -1.35 -4.77
CA VAL A 68 -11.80 -1.54 -6.01
C VAL A 68 -12.72 -2.77 -5.98
N THR A 69 -12.49 -3.70 -5.06
CA THR A 69 -13.31 -4.90 -4.87
C THR A 69 -14.31 -4.76 -3.72
N ASP A 70 -14.05 -3.84 -2.80
CA ASP A 70 -14.82 -3.66 -1.59
C ASP A 70 -16.14 -2.94 -1.88
N ARG A 71 -17.24 -3.59 -1.51
CA ARG A 71 -18.59 -3.02 -1.62
C ARG A 71 -18.95 -2.13 -0.43
N THR A 72 -18.13 -2.15 0.62
CA THR A 72 -18.35 -1.42 1.88
C THR A 72 -17.02 -0.80 2.35
N PRO A 73 -16.43 0.13 1.57
CA PRO A 73 -15.12 0.69 1.88
C PRO A 73 -15.06 1.32 3.27
N LEU A 74 -13.95 1.12 3.96
CA LEU A 74 -13.71 1.74 5.27
C LEU A 74 -13.86 3.26 5.18
N ALA A 75 -14.58 3.82 6.14
CA ALA A 75 -14.67 5.27 6.29
C ALA A 75 -13.26 5.86 6.51
N ARG A 76 -13.02 7.06 5.98
CA ARG A 76 -11.75 7.78 6.12
C ARG A 76 -11.26 7.84 7.58
N GLU A 77 -12.18 8.06 8.52
CA GLU A 77 -11.85 8.11 9.95
C GLU A 77 -11.32 6.76 10.46
N ALA A 78 -11.96 5.65 10.08
CA ALA A 78 -11.48 4.32 10.45
C ALA A 78 -10.08 4.04 9.88
N ILE A 79 -9.82 4.44 8.62
CA ILE A 79 -8.49 4.32 7.99
C ILE A 79 -7.46 5.16 8.76
N LEU A 80 -7.80 6.40 9.11
CA LEU A 80 -6.92 7.27 9.89
C LEU A 80 -6.57 6.64 11.25
N GLN A 81 -7.55 6.10 11.97
CA GLN A 81 -7.32 5.43 13.24
C GLN A 81 -6.40 4.20 13.10
N MET A 82 -6.53 3.43 12.03
CA MET A 82 -5.63 2.31 11.74
C MET A 82 -4.20 2.79 11.45
N VAL A 83 -4.04 3.81 10.60
CA VAL A 83 -2.71 4.41 10.31
C VAL A 83 -2.04 4.91 11.58
N LYS A 84 -2.77 5.63 12.44
CA LYS A 84 -2.27 6.13 13.72
C LYS A 84 -1.80 5.00 14.64
N ARG A 85 -2.60 3.93 14.77
CA ARG A 85 -2.24 2.75 15.56
C ARG A 85 -0.97 2.08 15.04
N ILE A 86 -0.83 1.91 13.73
CA ILE A 86 0.36 1.31 13.12
C ILE A 86 1.58 2.22 13.33
N ALA A 87 1.39 3.53 13.20
CA ALA A 87 2.44 4.54 13.41
C ALA A 87 2.85 4.70 14.89
N GLY A 88 2.21 3.98 15.83
CA GLY A 88 2.52 4.05 17.26
C GLY A 88 1.94 5.28 17.97
N GLU A 89 0.98 6.00 17.37
CA GLU A 89 0.21 7.01 18.10
C GLU A 89 -0.70 6.33 19.13
N SER A 90 -0.48 6.63 20.41
CA SER A 90 -1.40 6.28 21.49
C SER A 90 -2.76 6.96 21.25
N LEU A 91 -3.83 6.17 21.23
CA LEU A 91 -5.20 6.70 21.21
C LEU A 91 -5.45 7.45 22.51
N SER A 92 -5.44 8.79 22.46
CA SER A 92 -5.93 9.66 23.55
C SER A 92 -7.45 9.70 23.58
#